data_AF-A0A2L2Z0A3-F1
#
_entry.id   AF-A0A2L2Z0A3-F1
#
_cell.length_a   1.000
_cell.length_b   1.000
_cell.length_c   1.000
_cell.angle_alpha   90.00
_cell.angle_beta   90.00
_cell.angle_gamma   90.00
#
_symmetry.space_group_name_H-M   'P 1'
#
loop_
_entity.id
_entity.type
_entity.pdbx_description
1 polymer ?
#
loop_
_entity_poly.entity_id
_entity_poly.type
_entity_poly.pdbx_seq_one_letter_code
_entity_poly.pdbx_strand_id
1 'polypeptide(L)'
;ANNYDNSATIKAKTYYKSCISQVQIDAIGDKPLRDVVKELGGWPVSERDWVEPEWPLEHLLGQLRGDYNQGIIIEQWVGPDDKNSSVNVIQLDQMSFGLPSREYFLKDSSE
;
A
#
# COMPACT_ATOMS: atom_id res chain seq x y z
N ALA A 1 28.96 7.90 1.42
CA ALA A 1 29.15 7.54 0.00
C ALA A 1 30.64 7.34 -0.20
N ASN A 2 31.05 6.37 -1.00
CA ASN A 2 32.43 6.31 -1.50
C ASN A 2 32.47 6.86 -2.93
N ASN A 3 33.66 6.99 -3.51
CA ASN A 3 33.86 7.60 -4.83
C ASN A 3 33.26 6.78 -5.99
N TYR A 4 32.72 5.59 -5.73
CA TYR A 4 32.05 4.74 -6.72
C TYR A 4 30.52 4.85 -6.67
N ASP A 5 29.98 5.61 -5.72
CA ASP A 5 28.55 5.71 -5.54
C ASP A 5 27.91 6.70 -6.53
N ASN A 6 27.15 6.18 -7.49
CA ASN A 6 26.23 6.97 -8.31
C ASN A 6 24.91 7.26 -7.57
N SER A 7 24.04 8.09 -8.15
CA SER A 7 22.76 8.47 -7.55
C SER A 7 21.89 7.28 -7.09
N ALA A 8 21.82 6.21 -7.88
CA ALA A 8 21.04 5.03 -7.53
C ALA A 8 21.61 4.30 -6.30
N THR A 9 22.93 4.10 -6.26
CA THR A 9 23.59 3.46 -5.11
C THR A 9 23.51 4.32 -3.84
N ILE A 10 23.55 5.65 -3.96
CA ILE A 10 23.35 6.57 -2.82
C ILE A 10 21.94 6.39 -2.26
N LYS A 11 20.90 6.43 -3.11
CA LYS A 11 19.50 6.24 -2.67
C LYS A 11 19.29 4.89 -2.00
N ALA A 12 19.81 3.80 -2.59
CA ALA A 12 19.70 2.46 -2.00
C ALA A 12 20.38 2.38 -0.62
N LYS A 13 21.59 2.94 -0.48
CA LYS A 13 22.31 2.97 0.80
C LYS A 13 21.61 3.85 1.84
N THR A 14 21.06 5.00 1.43
CA THR A 14 20.30 5.88 2.32
C THR A 14 19.02 5.19 2.80
N TYR A 15 18.26 4.57 1.90
CA TYR A 15 17.05 3.81 2.22
C TYR A 15 17.34 2.64 3.17
N TYR A 16 18.42 1.89 2.91
CA TYR A 16 18.85 0.83 3.81
C TYR A 16 19.16 1.36 5.21
N LYS A 17 19.94 2.46 5.31
CA LYS A 17 20.31 3.08 6.58
C LYS A 17 19.10 3.59 7.36
N SER A 18 18.11 4.17 6.71
CA SER A 18 16.88 4.59 7.38
C SER A 18 16.08 3.40 7.91
N CYS A 19 16.01 2.30 7.15
CA CYS A 19 15.28 1.10 7.53
C CYS A 19 15.88 0.36 8.74
N ILE A 20 17.21 0.31 8.85
CA ILE A 20 17.86 -0.41 9.97
C ILE A 20 17.97 0.41 11.26
N SER A 21 17.65 1.70 11.23
CA SER A 21 17.82 2.61 12.37
C SER A 21 16.67 2.48 13.37
N GLN A 22 16.66 1.41 14.16
CA GLN A 22 15.60 1.14 15.16
C GLN A 22 15.42 2.31 16.15
N VAL A 23 16.51 2.92 16.63
CA VAL A 23 16.44 4.07 17.54
C VAL A 23 15.60 5.23 16.98
N GLN A 24 15.71 5.52 15.68
CA GLN A 24 14.91 6.57 15.04
C GLN A 24 13.47 6.12 14.80
N ILE A 25 13.27 4.87 14.38
CA ILE A 25 11.95 4.29 14.16
C ILE A 25 11.14 4.30 15.45
N ASP A 26 11.72 3.83 16.55
CA ASP A 26 11.09 3.78 17.88
C ASP A 26 10.77 5.19 18.41
N ALA A 27 11.66 6.16 18.18
CA ALA A 27 11.44 7.54 18.59
C ALA A 27 10.30 8.21 17.81
N ILE A 28 10.08 7.83 16.54
CA ILE A 28 8.99 8.34 15.70
C ILE A 28 7.67 7.65 16.06
N GLY A 29 7.70 6.35 16.36
CA GLY A 29 6.53 5.55 16.68
C GLY A 29 5.55 5.40 15.51
N ASP A 30 4.25 5.33 15.82
CA ASP A 30 3.17 5.10 14.84
C ASP A 30 2.66 6.40 14.18
N LYS A 31 3.25 7.56 14.50
CA LYS A 31 2.81 8.87 13.99
C LYS A 31 2.67 8.91 12.45
N PRO A 32 3.65 8.43 11.64
CA PRO A 32 3.52 8.48 10.19
C PRO A 32 2.30 7.71 9.67
N LEU A 33 2.00 6.56 10.28
CA LEU A 33 0.81 5.76 9.92
C LEU A 33 -0.48 6.49 10.28
N ARG A 34 -0.55 7.11 11.46
CA ARG A 34 -1.72 7.88 11.89
C ARG A 34 -1.99 9.08 10.98
N ASP A 35 -0.93 9.79 10.59
CA ASP A 35 -1.04 10.94 9.69
C ASP A 35 -1.61 10.49 8.33
N VAL A 36 -1.10 9.39 7.76
CA VAL A 36 -1.62 8.78 6.50
C VAL A 36 -3.09 8.34 6.64
N VAL A 37 -3.44 7.63 7.71
CA VAL A 37 -4.83 7.18 7.95
C VAL A 37 -5.77 8.38 8.02
N LYS A 38 -5.36 9.46 8.68
CA LYS A 38 -6.15 10.69 8.76
C LYS A 38 -6.33 11.36 7.39
N GLU A 39 -5.29 11.40 6.57
CA GLU A 39 -5.35 11.94 5.21
C GLU A 39 -6.29 11.14 4.29
N LEU A 40 -6.42 9.83 4.53
CA LEU A 40 -7.32 8.92 3.82
C LEU A 40 -8.79 8.96 4.33
N GLY A 41 -9.12 9.89 5.24
CA GLY A 41 -10.47 10.03 5.80
C GLY A 41 -10.69 9.30 7.13
N GLY A 42 -9.63 8.83 7.78
CA GLY A 42 -9.68 8.19 9.10
C GLY A 42 -9.96 6.69 9.06
N TRP A 43 -9.96 6.05 10.23
CA TRP A 43 -10.28 4.63 10.36
C TRP A 43 -11.28 4.40 11.50
N PRO A 44 -12.54 4.00 11.20
CA PRO A 44 -13.63 3.94 12.20
C PRO A 44 -13.31 3.16 13.48
N VAL A 45 -12.50 2.10 13.39
CA VAL A 45 -12.15 1.28 14.56
C VAL A 45 -11.20 2.00 15.53
N SER A 46 -10.48 3.02 15.05
CA SER A 46 -9.49 3.78 15.83
C SER A 46 -10.02 5.11 16.38
N GLU A 47 -11.21 5.53 15.95
CA GLU A 47 -11.77 6.86 16.19
C GLU A 47 -13.23 6.75 16.65
N ARG A 48 -13.53 7.17 17.89
CA ARG A 48 -14.89 7.05 18.46
C ARG A 48 -15.94 7.89 17.74
N ASP A 49 -15.55 9.09 17.31
CA ASP A 49 -16.41 10.07 16.68
C ASP A 49 -16.13 10.17 15.18
N TRP A 50 -15.70 9.06 14.57
CA TRP A 50 -15.45 9.01 13.13
C TRP A 50 -16.74 9.29 12.36
N VAL A 51 -16.63 10.13 11.33
CA VAL A 51 -17.72 10.46 10.42
C VAL A 51 -17.28 10.11 9.01
N GLU A 52 -18.19 9.51 8.25
CA GLU A 52 -17.95 9.16 6.85
C GLU A 52 -17.59 10.42 6.04
N PRO A 53 -16.49 10.40 5.29
CA PRO A 53 -16.15 11.49 4.39
C PRO A 53 -17.23 11.71 3.32
N GLU A 54 -17.46 12.97 2.93
CA GLU A 54 -18.50 13.32 1.95
C GLU A 54 -18.18 12.91 0.50
N TRP A 55 -16.95 12.47 0.23
CA TRP A 55 -16.53 12.02 -1.09
C TRP A 55 -16.91 10.55 -1.33
N PRO A 56 -17.06 10.12 -2.60
CA PRO A 56 -17.45 8.76 -2.93
C PRO A 56 -16.28 7.77 -2.73
N LEU A 57 -16.57 6.52 -2.38
CA LEU A 57 -15.58 5.47 -2.07
C LEU A 57 -14.46 5.34 -3.12
N GLU A 58 -14.77 5.57 -4.39
CA GLU A 58 -13.84 5.56 -5.51
C GLU A 58 -12.68 6.55 -5.34
N HIS A 59 -12.89 7.65 -4.61
CA HIS A 59 -11.83 8.58 -4.27
C HIS A 59 -10.77 7.91 -3.38
N LEU A 60 -11.21 7.22 -2.31
CA LEU A 60 -10.32 6.45 -1.44
C LEU A 60 -9.62 5.33 -2.19
N LEU A 61 -10.37 4.54 -2.98
CA LEU A 61 -9.78 3.46 -3.77
C LEU A 61 -8.72 4.00 -4.76
N GLY A 62 -8.99 5.16 -5.37
CA GLY A 62 -8.06 5.86 -6.24
C GLY A 62 -6.80 6.31 -5.52
N GLN A 63 -6.90 6.89 -4.32
CA GLN A 63 -5.75 7.31 -3.52
C GLN A 63 -4.93 6.10 -3.04
N LEU A 64 -5.60 5.08 -2.50
CA LEU A 64 -4.95 3.84 -2.07
C LEU A 64 -4.15 3.20 -3.21
N ARG A 65 -4.71 3.18 -4.43
CA ARG A 65 -3.99 2.64 -5.58
C ARG A 65 -2.90 3.58 -6.09
N GLY A 66 -3.21 4.86 -6.29
CA GLY A 66 -2.32 5.83 -6.93
C GLY A 66 -1.11 6.21 -6.08
N ASP A 67 -1.33 6.45 -4.79
CA ASP A 67 -0.30 6.99 -3.90
C ASP A 67 0.40 5.88 -3.10
N TYR A 68 -0.33 4.80 -2.77
CA TYR A 68 0.15 3.74 -1.88
C TYR A 68 0.29 2.37 -2.55
N ASN A 69 -0.07 2.24 -3.83
CA ASN A 69 -0.05 0.99 -4.58
C ASN A 69 -0.75 -0.17 -3.85
N GLN A 70 -1.87 0.13 -3.18
CA GLN A 70 -2.71 -0.85 -2.49
C GLN A 70 -3.96 -1.13 -3.33
N GLY A 71 -4.16 -2.39 -3.74
CA GLY A 71 -5.40 -2.84 -4.38
C GLY A 71 -6.37 -3.41 -3.35
N ILE A 72 -7.43 -2.66 -3.08
CA ILE A 72 -8.50 -3.03 -2.14
C ILE A 72 -9.81 -3.11 -2.91
N ILE A 73 -10.60 -4.17 -2.67
CA ILE A 73 -11.78 -4.61 -3.43
C ILE A 73 -11.45 -5.08 -4.85
N ILE A 74 -10.74 -4.25 -5.63
CA ILE A 74 -10.32 -4.53 -7.02
C ILE A 74 -8.83 -4.27 -7.13
N GLU A 75 -8.07 -5.23 -7.62
CA GLU A 75 -6.66 -5.03 -7.98
C GLU A 75 -6.61 -4.45 -9.39
N GLN A 76 -6.01 -3.27 -9.53
CA GLN A 76 -5.90 -2.56 -10.81
C GLN A 76 -4.44 -2.29 -11.12
N TRP A 77 -3.94 -2.62 -12.31
CA TRP A 77 -2.60 -2.19 -12.73
C TRP A 77 -2.54 -1.86 -14.22
N VAL A 78 -1.41 -1.32 -14.64
CA VAL A 78 -1.09 -1.10 -16.06
C VAL A 78 -0.07 -2.15 -16.45
N GLY A 79 -0.45 -3.03 -17.38
CA GLY A 79 0.38 -4.13 -17.86
C GLY A 79 0.22 -4.33 -19.37
N PRO A 80 1.06 -5.19 -19.97
CA PRO A 80 0.97 -5.49 -21.40
C PRO A 80 -0.36 -6.15 -21.75
N ASP A 81 -0.89 -5.86 -22.93
CA ASP A 81 -2.07 -6.56 -23.46
C ASP A 81 -1.68 -7.97 -23.94
N ASP A 82 -2.36 -8.99 -23.41
CA ASP A 82 -2.15 -10.39 -23.81
C ASP A 82 -2.39 -10.62 -25.31
N LYS A 83 -3.23 -9.80 -25.95
CA LYS A 83 -3.50 -9.87 -27.40
C LYS A 83 -2.47 -9.08 -28.22
N ASN A 84 -1.76 -8.13 -27.62
CA ASN A 84 -0.75 -7.32 -28.27
C ASN A 84 0.27 -6.79 -27.26
N SER A 85 1.37 -7.53 -27.08
CA SER A 85 2.41 -7.21 -26.10
C SER A 85 3.19 -5.91 -26.36
N SER A 86 2.94 -5.23 -27.48
CA SER A 86 3.53 -3.91 -27.77
C SER A 86 2.74 -2.73 -27.20
N VAL A 87 1.56 -2.97 -26.60
CA VAL A 87 0.75 -1.94 -25.95
C VAL A 87 0.42 -2.33 -24.52
N ASN A 88 0.18 -1.33 -23.66
CA ASN A 88 -0.31 -1.56 -22.31
C ASN A 88 -1.81 -1.28 -22.22
N VAL A 89 -2.48 -1.97 -21.30
CA VAL A 89 -3.90 -1.80 -20.97
C VAL A 89 -4.07 -1.69 -19.45
N ILE A 90 -5.21 -1.15 -19.03
CA ILE A 90 -5.65 -1.25 -17.64
C ILE A 90 -6.17 -2.68 -17.44
N GLN A 91 -5.57 -3.37 -16.47
CA GLN A 91 -5.98 -4.71 -16.06
C GLN A 91 -6.68 -4.60 -14.71
N LEU A 92 -7.79 -5.33 -14.56
CA LEU A 92 -8.57 -5.43 -13.33
C LEU A 92 -8.67 -6.91 -12.95
N ASP A 93 -8.41 -7.22 -11.69
CA ASP A 93 -8.48 -8.60 -11.17
C ASP A 93 -8.94 -8.60 -9.70
N GLN A 94 -9.14 -9.80 -9.16
CA GLN A 94 -9.39 -10.01 -7.75
C GLN A 94 -8.24 -9.49 -6.88
N MET A 95 -8.58 -8.85 -5.75
CA MET A 95 -7.57 -8.44 -4.77
C MET A 95 -6.94 -9.63 -4.05
N SER A 96 -5.74 -9.41 -3.51
CA SER A 96 -5.18 -10.32 -2.50
C SER A 96 -5.90 -10.12 -1.16
N PHE A 97 -6.15 -11.21 -0.44
CA PHE A 97 -6.69 -11.15 0.91
C PHE A 97 -5.58 -11.11 1.95
N GLY A 98 -5.91 -10.72 3.18
CA GLY A 98 -4.96 -10.69 4.29
C GLY A 98 -4.45 -12.08 4.70
N LEU A 99 -5.18 -13.15 4.35
CA LEU A 99 -4.70 -14.53 4.51
C LEU A 99 -4.27 -15.10 3.16
N PRO A 100 -3.31 -16.05 3.14
CA PRO A 100 -2.63 -16.49 1.91
C PRO A 100 -3.55 -17.07 0.83
N SER A 101 -4.72 -17.58 1.21
CA SER A 101 -5.65 -18.18 0.26
C SER A 101 -7.10 -18.09 0.71
N ARG A 102 -8.02 -18.28 -0.23
CA ARG A 102 -9.46 -18.26 -0.01
C ARG A 102 -9.90 -19.35 0.96
N GLU A 103 -9.20 -20.48 1.00
CA GLU A 103 -9.52 -21.64 1.83
C GLU A 103 -9.54 -21.31 3.33
N TYR A 104 -8.67 -20.40 3.79
CA TYR A 104 -8.65 -19.95 5.18
C TYR A 104 -9.96 -19.32 5.65
N PHE A 105 -10.74 -18.75 4.73
CA PHE A 105 -12.02 -18.10 5.05
C PHE A 105 -13.23 -19.03 4.90
N LEU A 106 -13.06 -20.23 4.34
CA LEU A 106 -14.17 -21.09 3.91
C LEU A 106 -14.16 -22.50 4.47
N LYS A 107 -12.99 -22.99 4.89
CA LYS A 107 -12.88 -24.32 5.48
C LYS A 107 -12.84 -24.17 6.99
N ASP A 108 -13.81 -24.78 7.67
CA ASP A 108 -13.92 -24.80 9.14
C ASP A 108 -12.67 -25.37 9.84
N SER A 109 -11.89 -26.20 9.16
CA SER A 109 -10.69 -26.84 9.70
C SER A 109 -9.39 -26.03 9.51
N SER A 110 -9.48 -24.75 9.14
CA SER A 110 -8.31 -23.90 8.86
C SER A 110 -7.90 -23.01 10.03
N GLU A 111 -8.65 -23.07 11.14
CA GLU A 111 -8.22 -22.56 12.45
C GLU A 111 -7.26 -23.53 13.16
#